data_AF-A0A9P5PWQ8-F1
#
_entry.id   AF-A0A9P5PWQ8-F1
#
_cell.length_a   1.000
_cell.length_b   1.000
_cell.length_c   1.000
_cell.angle_alpha   90.00
_cell.angle_beta   90.00
_cell.angle_gamma   90.00
#
_symmetry.space_group_name_H-M   'P 1'
#
loop_
_entity.id
_entity.type
_entity.pdbx_description
1 polymer ?
#
loop_
_entity_poly.entity_id
_entity_poly.type
_entity_poly.pdbx_seq_one_letter_code
_entity_poly.pdbx_strand_id
1 'polypeptide(L)'
;MSTYDVDINSQDQRADQRLLASLSPIDRPYPLNAVCARPIPNSYWATPLLLACEYPWTPKNPNKLDSLLKAGVRTFIDLTESGELSPYCNILCSRAEPLGVDPSTVEYHNFPIRDRSLPHSVQYMSSVLEVLCNNEARGRISAVHCRGGIGRTGMVIGCWLVQSGVAKDGDEALQIIAKEWITVEKCKRFPHSPETGPQFDFVKHWMRQEQYGGVACSISLDVKVY
;
A
#
# COMPACT_ATOMS: atom_id res chain seq x y z
N MET A 1 20.80 37.85 -9.97
CA MET A 1 19.87 37.02 -10.77
C MET A 1 20.20 35.57 -10.45
N SER A 2 19.69 35.02 -9.35
CA SER A 2 18.31 34.53 -9.11
C SER A 2 17.91 33.40 -10.05
N THR A 3 18.03 32.17 -9.57
CA THR A 3 17.03 31.12 -9.76
C THR A 3 16.88 30.38 -8.44
N TYR A 4 15.83 30.77 -7.71
CA TYR A 4 15.29 30.02 -6.60
C TYR A 4 14.60 28.78 -7.20
N ASP A 5 15.18 27.60 -7.02
CA ASP A 5 14.43 26.35 -7.14
C ASP A 5 13.59 26.22 -5.88
N VAL A 6 12.34 26.64 -5.97
CA VAL A 6 11.34 26.45 -4.92
C VAL A 6 10.95 24.98 -4.93
N ASP A 7 11.23 24.28 -3.83
CA ASP A 7 10.74 22.93 -3.53
C ASP A 7 9.20 22.91 -3.43
N ILE A 8 8.52 22.92 -4.58
CA ILE A 8 7.07 22.75 -4.71
C ILE A 8 6.81 21.26 -4.95
N ASN A 9 6.64 20.43 -3.91
CA ASN A 9 5.82 19.20 -4.03
C ASN A 9 5.61 18.33 -2.78
N SER A 10 6.37 18.50 -1.69
CA SER A 10 6.31 17.50 -0.59
C SER A 10 5.25 17.74 0.49
N GLN A 11 4.72 18.98 0.59
CA GLN A 11 3.63 19.32 1.51
C GLN A 11 2.24 19.09 0.89
N ASP A 12 2.13 19.17 -0.44
CA ASP A 12 0.86 19.09 -1.18
C ASP A 12 0.31 17.65 -1.21
N GLN A 13 1.18 16.66 -1.48
CA GLN A 13 0.78 15.25 -1.62
C GLN A 13 0.11 14.65 -0.37
N ARG A 14 0.50 15.09 0.84
CA ARG A 14 -0.13 14.61 2.07
C ARG A 14 -1.51 15.22 2.31
N ALA A 15 -1.72 16.46 1.85
CA ALA A 15 -3.02 17.11 1.91
C ALA A 15 -3.97 16.48 0.88
N ASP A 16 -3.49 16.27 -0.34
CA ASP A 16 -4.24 15.58 -1.40
C ASP A 16 -4.68 14.18 -0.99
N GLN A 17 -3.77 13.38 -0.42
CA GLN A 17 -4.11 12.03 0.05
C GLN A 17 -5.19 12.03 1.14
N ARG A 18 -5.15 13.00 2.07
CA ARG A 18 -6.17 13.12 3.12
C ARG A 18 -7.51 13.59 2.55
N LEU A 19 -7.49 14.53 1.61
CA LEU A 19 -8.67 14.97 0.91
C LEU A 19 -9.31 13.80 0.16
N LEU A 20 -8.52 13.05 -0.62
CA LEU A 20 -8.98 11.85 -1.32
C LEU A 20 -9.49 10.77 -0.39
N ALA A 21 -8.85 10.58 0.77
CA ALA A 21 -9.30 9.64 1.79
C ALA A 21 -10.68 10.02 2.38
N SER A 22 -10.97 11.33 2.47
CA SER A 22 -12.26 11.83 2.96
C SER A 22 -13.41 11.65 1.96
N LEU A 23 -13.10 11.44 0.68
CA LEU A 23 -14.10 11.15 -0.35
C LEU A 23 -14.62 9.72 -0.22
N SER A 24 -15.89 9.53 -0.58
CA SER A 24 -16.46 8.21 -0.76
C SER A 24 -15.69 7.45 -1.85
N PRO A 25 -15.61 6.10 -1.81
CA PRO A 25 -14.88 5.33 -2.82
C PRO A 25 -15.30 5.61 -4.27
N ILE A 26 -16.59 5.93 -4.52
CA ILE A 26 -17.10 6.17 -5.88
C ILE A 26 -16.72 7.55 -6.42
N ASP A 27 -16.47 8.52 -5.53
CA ASP A 27 -16.10 9.89 -5.91
C ASP A 27 -14.59 10.07 -6.13
N ARG A 28 -13.80 9.01 -5.88
CA ARG A 28 -12.34 9.07 -6.02
C ARG A 28 -11.93 9.03 -7.50
N PRO A 29 -10.97 9.87 -7.92
CA PRO A 29 -10.42 9.83 -9.25
C PRO A 29 -9.69 8.50 -9.46
N TYR A 30 -9.76 7.98 -10.69
CA TYR A 30 -9.18 6.72 -11.05
C TYR A 30 -8.42 6.82 -12.39
N PRO A 31 -7.15 6.40 -12.47
CA PRO A 31 -6.32 5.88 -11.38
C PRO A 31 -5.97 6.96 -10.35
N LEU A 32 -5.69 6.56 -9.10
CA LEU A 32 -5.40 7.52 -8.01
C LEU A 32 -4.15 8.38 -8.28
N ASN A 33 -3.23 7.85 -9.09
CA ASN A 33 -2.03 8.56 -9.49
C ASN A 33 -2.26 9.74 -10.44
N ALA A 34 -3.50 9.94 -10.93
CA ALA A 34 -3.89 11.14 -11.66
C ALA A 34 -3.86 12.40 -10.77
N VAL A 35 -4.02 12.23 -9.46
CA VAL A 35 -3.97 13.32 -8.48
C VAL A 35 -2.71 13.23 -7.62
N CYS A 36 -2.39 12.04 -7.11
CA CYS A 36 -1.22 11.84 -6.24
C CYS A 36 -0.08 11.14 -6.99
N ALA A 37 0.97 11.88 -7.34
CA ALA A 37 2.14 11.31 -8.00
C ALA A 37 2.71 10.11 -7.20
N ARG A 38 3.19 9.10 -7.92
CA ARG A 38 3.77 7.91 -7.31
C ARG A 38 5.17 8.22 -6.76
N PRO A 39 5.52 7.76 -5.56
CA PRO A 39 6.83 8.05 -4.99
C PRO A 39 7.98 7.32 -5.69
N ILE A 40 7.71 6.15 -6.30
CA ILE A 40 8.69 5.39 -7.08
C ILE A 40 8.04 4.75 -8.33
N PRO A 41 8.79 4.48 -9.42
CA PRO A 41 8.21 3.94 -10.66
C PRO A 41 7.50 2.60 -10.51
N ASN A 42 8.02 1.74 -9.63
CA ASN A 42 7.49 0.42 -9.34
C ASN A 42 6.57 0.43 -8.11
N SER A 43 5.57 1.31 -8.14
CA SER A 43 4.51 1.41 -7.12
C SER A 43 3.17 1.81 -7.73
N TYR A 44 2.09 1.69 -6.96
CA TYR A 44 0.78 2.29 -7.23
C TYR A 44 0.02 2.54 -5.93
N TRP A 45 -0.88 3.50 -5.93
CA TRP A 45 -1.79 3.74 -4.80
C TRP A 45 -2.99 2.81 -4.94
N ALA A 46 -3.18 1.91 -3.98
CA ALA A 46 -4.34 1.01 -3.94
C ALA A 46 -5.56 1.69 -3.30
N THR A 47 -5.30 2.52 -2.30
CA THR A 47 -6.24 3.50 -1.74
C THR A 47 -5.46 4.79 -1.49
N PRO A 48 -6.12 5.91 -1.14
CA PRO A 48 -5.40 7.13 -0.78
C PRO A 48 -4.42 6.97 0.41
N LEU A 49 -4.62 5.95 1.26
CA LEU A 49 -3.76 5.69 2.42
C LEU A 49 -2.95 4.39 2.30
N LEU A 50 -3.01 3.70 1.16
CA LEU A 50 -2.32 2.43 0.96
C LEU A 50 -1.54 2.41 -0.35
N LEU A 51 -0.21 2.32 -0.22
CA LEU A 51 0.71 2.17 -1.33
C LEU A 51 1.12 0.70 -1.49
N ALA A 52 1.07 0.21 -2.72
CA ALA A 52 1.71 -1.03 -3.15
C ALA A 52 3.05 -0.69 -3.81
N CYS A 53 4.16 -1.31 -3.40
CA CYS A 53 5.46 -1.01 -3.99
C CYS A 53 6.43 -2.19 -4.02
N GLU A 54 7.49 -2.06 -4.84
CA GLU A 54 8.66 -2.95 -4.77
C GLU A 54 9.47 -2.74 -3.49
N TYR A 55 10.41 -3.65 -3.23
CA TYR A 55 11.28 -3.54 -2.06
C TYR A 55 11.97 -2.18 -1.99
N PRO A 56 11.84 -1.44 -0.88
CA PRO A 56 12.09 -0.01 -0.87
C PRO A 56 13.56 0.35 -0.66
N TRP A 57 14.43 -0.62 -0.37
CA TRP A 57 15.81 -0.29 -0.03
C TRP A 57 16.82 -1.34 -0.47
N THR A 58 17.96 -0.86 -0.98
CA THR A 58 19.19 -1.64 -1.09
C THR A 58 20.37 -0.68 -0.89
N PRO A 59 21.57 -1.17 -0.52
CA PRO A 59 22.77 -0.31 -0.48
C PRO A 59 23.05 0.41 -1.80
N LYS A 60 22.68 -0.19 -2.94
CA LYS A 60 22.86 0.39 -4.28
C LYS A 60 21.81 1.42 -4.66
N ASN A 61 20.65 1.40 -4.00
CA ASN A 61 19.53 2.28 -4.31
C ASN A 61 18.79 2.67 -3.02
N PRO A 62 19.39 3.52 -2.18
CA PRO A 62 18.81 3.92 -0.90
C PRO A 62 17.68 4.93 -1.04
N ASN A 63 17.62 5.65 -2.17
CA ASN A 63 16.73 6.79 -2.37
C ASN A 63 15.25 6.41 -2.46
N LYS A 64 14.94 5.16 -2.83
CA LYS A 64 13.55 4.68 -2.88
C LYS A 64 12.86 4.80 -1.52
N LEU A 65 13.55 4.44 -0.44
CA LEU A 65 13.03 4.53 0.91
C LEU A 65 12.72 5.99 1.30
N ASP A 66 13.61 6.91 0.95
CA ASP A 66 13.41 8.34 1.18
C ASP A 66 12.20 8.87 0.42
N SER A 67 12.01 8.46 -0.83
CA SER A 67 10.84 8.85 -1.61
C SER A 67 9.53 8.40 -0.95
N LEU A 68 9.50 7.18 -0.38
CA LEU A 68 8.34 6.70 0.36
C LEU A 68 8.09 7.53 1.64
N LEU A 69 9.15 7.84 2.40
CA LEU A 69 9.06 8.66 3.61
C LEU A 69 8.57 10.09 3.31
N LYS A 70 9.08 10.69 2.23
CA LYS A 70 8.68 12.02 1.73
C LYS A 70 7.22 12.06 1.28
N ALA A 71 6.75 10.98 0.64
CA ALA A 71 5.34 10.81 0.28
C ALA A 71 4.41 10.55 1.48
N GLY A 72 4.95 10.55 2.70
CA GLY A 72 4.16 10.46 3.92
C GLY A 72 3.92 9.04 4.42
N VAL A 73 4.54 8.02 3.82
CA VAL A 73 4.47 6.64 4.33
C VAL A 73 5.02 6.62 5.75
N ARG A 74 4.25 6.04 6.67
CA ARG A 74 4.63 5.89 8.08
C ARG A 74 4.55 4.46 8.55
N THR A 75 3.80 3.57 7.90
CA THR A 75 3.86 2.13 8.23
C THR A 75 4.36 1.34 7.04
N PHE A 76 5.35 0.48 7.26
CA PHE A 76 5.88 -0.44 6.28
C PHE A 76 5.48 -1.86 6.64
N ILE A 77 4.87 -2.57 5.69
CA ILE A 77 4.51 -3.98 5.79
C ILE A 77 5.40 -4.74 4.81
N ASP A 78 6.38 -5.46 5.37
CA ASP A 78 7.35 -6.27 4.62
C ASP A 78 6.90 -7.73 4.57
N LEU A 79 6.60 -8.22 3.36
CA LEU A 79 6.17 -9.59 3.10
C LEU A 79 7.33 -10.56 2.80
N THR A 80 8.59 -10.10 2.89
CA THR A 80 9.77 -10.90 2.56
C THR A 80 10.22 -11.78 3.72
N GLU A 81 10.84 -12.91 3.37
CA GLU A 81 11.44 -13.82 4.35
C GLU A 81 12.85 -13.37 4.75
N SER A 82 13.29 -13.75 5.94
CA SER A 82 14.67 -13.53 6.36
C SER A 82 15.65 -14.16 5.38
N GLY A 83 16.69 -13.41 5.00
CA GLY A 83 17.67 -13.83 3.98
C GLY A 83 17.21 -13.63 2.53
N GLU A 84 15.96 -13.24 2.27
CA GLU A 84 15.49 -12.94 0.92
C GLU A 84 16.20 -11.68 0.37
N LEU A 85 16.30 -10.64 1.18
CA LEU A 85 16.86 -9.33 0.85
C LEU A 85 17.60 -8.73 2.06
N SER A 86 18.44 -7.72 1.81
CA SER A 86 19.13 -6.99 2.89
C SER A 86 18.10 -6.24 3.75
N PRO A 87 18.04 -6.48 5.06
CA PRO A 87 17.05 -5.84 5.93
C PRO A 87 17.27 -4.33 5.98
N TYR A 88 16.17 -3.57 5.98
CA TYR A 88 16.22 -2.10 6.08
C TYR A 88 15.55 -1.54 7.33
N CYS A 89 14.91 -2.38 8.16
CA CYS A 89 14.26 -1.91 9.39
C CYS A 89 15.22 -1.12 10.29
N ASN A 90 16.47 -1.58 10.42
CA ASN A 90 17.51 -0.96 11.26
C ASN A 90 17.98 0.42 10.75
N ILE A 91 17.75 0.75 9.48
CA ILE A 91 18.16 2.02 8.92
C ILE A 91 17.01 3.02 8.80
N LEU A 92 15.76 2.62 9.04
CA LEU A 92 14.58 3.48 8.88
C LEU A 92 14.75 4.80 9.66
N CYS A 93 15.15 4.73 10.93
CA CYS A 93 15.40 5.92 11.75
C CYS A 93 16.46 6.83 11.13
N SER A 94 17.61 6.26 10.74
CA SER A 94 18.72 7.01 10.14
C SER A 94 18.37 7.65 8.79
N ARG A 95 17.33 7.17 8.11
CA ARG A 95 16.78 7.76 6.88
C ARG A 95 15.65 8.76 7.14
N ALA A 96 14.88 8.56 8.20
CA ALA A 96 13.77 9.43 8.57
C ALA A 96 14.23 10.79 9.11
N GLU A 97 15.22 10.81 10.02
CA GLU A 97 15.66 12.04 10.69
C GLU A 97 16.14 13.13 9.71
N PRO A 98 17.02 12.84 8.71
CA PRO A 98 17.48 13.86 7.77
C PRO A 98 16.36 14.42 6.87
N LEU A 99 15.22 13.72 6.79
CA LEU A 99 14.04 14.12 6.03
C LEU A 99 13.04 14.91 6.88
N GLY A 100 13.38 15.22 8.14
CA GLY A 100 12.48 15.89 9.09
C GLY A 100 11.29 15.00 9.48
N VAL A 101 11.42 13.67 9.35
CA VAL A 101 10.41 12.71 9.79
C VAL A 101 10.79 12.21 11.17
N ASP A 102 9.89 12.42 12.15
CA ASP A 102 10.04 11.87 13.49
C ASP A 102 10.08 10.33 13.43
N PRO A 103 11.20 9.69 13.81
CA PRO A 103 11.33 8.23 13.76
C PRO A 103 10.30 7.48 14.63
N SER A 104 9.83 8.10 15.72
CA SER A 104 8.80 7.50 16.59
C SER A 104 7.45 7.35 15.86
N THR A 105 7.25 8.11 14.78
CA THR A 105 6.08 8.01 13.93
C THR A 105 6.23 6.98 12.83
N VAL A 106 7.33 6.21 12.75
CA VAL A 106 7.54 5.17 11.73
C VAL A 106 7.37 3.78 12.34
N GLU A 107 6.54 2.96 11.71
CA GLU A 107 6.22 1.59 12.13
C GLU A 107 6.68 0.63 11.04
N TYR A 108 7.21 -0.52 11.46
CA TYR A 108 7.64 -1.59 10.56
C TYR A 108 7.09 -2.92 11.06
N HIS A 109 6.40 -3.64 10.18
CA HIS A 109 5.87 -4.96 10.45
C HIS A 109 6.40 -5.94 9.39
N ASN A 110 7.01 -7.03 9.83
CA ASN A 110 7.38 -8.12 8.94
C ASN A 110 6.35 -9.25 9.05
N PHE A 111 5.64 -9.49 7.95
CA PHE A 111 4.69 -10.58 7.78
C PHE A 111 5.20 -11.49 6.65
N PRO A 112 6.24 -12.30 6.90
CA PRO A 112 6.87 -13.09 5.86
C PRO A 112 5.86 -14.01 5.17
N ILE A 113 5.86 -13.95 3.84
CA ILE A 113 5.15 -14.88 2.95
C ILE A 113 6.19 -15.40 1.97
N ARG A 114 6.33 -16.72 1.90
CA ARG A 114 7.29 -17.37 0.99
C ARG A 114 7.10 -16.89 -0.44
N ASP A 115 8.20 -16.70 -1.16
CA ASP A 115 8.13 -16.14 -2.51
C ASP A 115 7.16 -16.94 -3.42
N ARG A 116 6.39 -16.19 -4.22
CA ARG A 116 5.34 -16.69 -5.11
C ARG A 116 4.28 -17.60 -4.47
N SER A 117 4.18 -17.61 -3.14
CA SER A 117 3.29 -18.49 -2.39
C SER A 117 2.11 -17.74 -1.77
N LEU A 118 1.23 -18.50 -1.13
CA LEU A 118 0.13 -18.02 -0.30
C LEU A 118 0.60 -17.79 1.14
N PRO A 119 -0.13 -16.98 1.95
CA PRO A 119 0.02 -17.02 3.40
C PRO A 119 -0.28 -18.43 3.92
N HIS A 120 0.24 -18.77 5.10
CA HIS A 120 0.02 -20.10 5.67
C HIS A 120 -1.43 -20.33 6.15
N SER A 121 -2.22 -19.26 6.31
CA SER A 121 -3.64 -19.34 6.67
C SER A 121 -4.38 -18.05 6.29
N VAL A 122 -5.72 -18.13 6.27
CA VAL A 122 -6.60 -16.95 6.16
C VAL A 122 -6.41 -16.03 7.36
N GLN A 123 -6.29 -16.58 8.56
CA GLN A 123 -6.08 -15.83 9.80
C GLN A 123 -4.78 -15.02 9.78
N TYR A 124 -3.73 -15.56 9.15
CA TYR A 124 -2.49 -14.82 8.95
C TYR A 124 -2.69 -13.61 8.05
N MET A 125 -3.41 -13.76 6.93
CA MET A 125 -3.78 -12.62 6.10
C MET A 125 -4.62 -11.61 6.89
N SER A 126 -5.59 -12.07 7.70
CA SER A 126 -6.39 -11.19 8.56
C SER A 126 -5.53 -10.35 9.51
N SER A 127 -4.44 -10.93 10.05
CA SER A 127 -3.50 -10.21 10.92
C SER A 127 -2.76 -9.07 10.18
N VAL A 128 -2.44 -9.27 8.89
CA VAL A 128 -1.89 -8.21 8.03
C VAL A 128 -2.92 -7.10 7.83
N LEU A 129 -4.17 -7.48 7.52
CA LEU A 129 -5.24 -6.52 7.26
C LEU A 129 -5.67 -5.75 8.51
N GLU A 130 -5.50 -6.32 9.71
CA GLU A 130 -5.76 -5.64 10.98
C GLU A 130 -4.82 -4.44 11.16
N VAL A 131 -3.53 -4.57 10.82
CA VAL A 131 -2.59 -3.45 10.83
C VAL A 131 -3.04 -2.35 9.86
N LEU A 132 -3.50 -2.73 8.67
CA LEU A 132 -4.02 -1.77 7.69
C LEU A 132 -5.30 -1.06 8.18
N CYS A 133 -6.22 -1.81 8.80
CA CYS A 133 -7.44 -1.28 9.41
C CYS A 133 -7.13 -0.24 10.49
N ASN A 134 -6.21 -0.57 11.40
CA ASN A 134 -5.77 0.35 12.45
C ASN A 134 -5.11 1.60 11.88
N ASN A 135 -4.35 1.48 10.79
CA ASN A 135 -3.71 2.63 10.15
C ASN A 135 -4.70 3.51 9.39
N GLU A 136 -5.67 2.93 8.69
CA GLU A 136 -6.73 3.69 8.03
C GLU A 136 -7.54 4.51 9.05
N ALA A 137 -7.90 3.90 10.20
CA ALA A 137 -8.57 4.60 11.30
C ALA A 137 -7.76 5.78 11.88
N ARG A 138 -6.43 5.72 11.78
CA ARG A 138 -5.50 6.80 12.19
C ARG A 138 -5.21 7.81 11.08
N GLY A 139 -5.78 7.66 9.88
CA GLY A 139 -5.46 8.47 8.71
C GLY A 139 -4.00 8.34 8.25
N ARG A 140 -3.40 7.16 8.48
CA ARG A 140 -1.96 6.93 8.34
C ARG A 140 -1.64 6.17 7.06
N ILE A 141 -0.69 6.69 6.29
CA ILE A 141 -0.27 6.08 5.03
C ILE A 141 0.60 4.85 5.30
N SER A 142 0.17 3.71 4.75
CA SER A 142 0.88 2.42 4.81
C SER A 142 1.47 2.06 3.44
N ALA A 143 2.63 1.41 3.42
CA ALA A 143 3.21 0.78 2.24
C ALA A 143 3.33 -0.73 2.45
N VAL A 144 2.74 -1.51 1.54
CA VAL A 144 2.90 -2.97 1.49
C VAL A 144 3.86 -3.31 0.37
N HIS A 145 4.86 -4.13 0.67
CA HIS A 145 5.83 -4.56 -0.32
C HIS A 145 6.25 -6.02 -0.15
N CYS A 146 6.75 -6.60 -1.23
CA CYS A 146 7.53 -7.83 -1.22
C CYS A 146 8.88 -7.52 -1.89
N ARG A 147 9.49 -8.48 -2.60
CA ARG A 147 10.64 -8.17 -3.47
C ARG A 147 10.22 -7.30 -4.66
N GLY A 148 9.30 -7.81 -5.46
CA GLY A 148 8.92 -7.22 -6.74
C GLY A 148 7.86 -6.13 -6.63
N GLY A 149 7.05 -6.13 -5.57
CA GLY A 149 5.79 -5.38 -5.52
C GLY A 149 4.70 -5.96 -6.41
N ILE A 150 4.80 -7.26 -6.74
CA ILE A 150 3.95 -7.94 -7.73
C ILE A 150 3.02 -8.91 -7.01
N GLY A 151 3.40 -10.19 -6.86
CA GLY A 151 2.47 -11.24 -6.42
C GLY A 151 1.98 -11.11 -4.99
N ARG A 152 2.87 -11.26 -4.00
CA ARG A 152 2.52 -11.18 -2.57
C ARG A 152 1.88 -9.84 -2.20
N THR A 153 2.41 -8.75 -2.75
CA THR A 153 1.86 -7.40 -2.58
C THR A 153 0.45 -7.32 -3.16
N GLY A 154 0.26 -7.64 -4.44
CA GLY A 154 -1.06 -7.63 -5.08
C GLY A 154 -2.09 -8.49 -4.36
N MET A 155 -1.66 -9.62 -3.78
CA MET A 155 -2.54 -10.50 -3.00
C MET A 155 -3.03 -9.81 -1.72
N VAL A 156 -2.14 -9.18 -0.93
CA VAL A 156 -2.53 -8.42 0.26
C VAL A 156 -3.42 -7.24 -0.12
N ILE A 157 -3.08 -6.51 -1.19
CA ILE A 157 -3.89 -5.39 -1.70
C ILE A 157 -5.28 -5.87 -2.09
N GLY A 158 -5.41 -7.00 -2.78
CA GLY A 158 -6.70 -7.53 -3.20
C GLY A 158 -7.59 -7.88 -2.02
N CYS A 159 -7.03 -8.57 -1.01
CA CYS A 159 -7.77 -8.88 0.22
C CYS A 159 -8.16 -7.61 0.97
N TRP A 160 -7.28 -6.60 1.01
CA TRP A 160 -7.58 -5.31 1.63
C TRP A 160 -8.74 -4.58 0.95
N LEU A 161 -8.74 -4.49 -0.38
CA LEU A 161 -9.80 -3.80 -1.13
C LEU A 161 -11.20 -4.38 -0.83
N VAL A 162 -11.30 -5.71 -0.70
CA VAL A 162 -12.53 -6.38 -0.26
C VAL A 162 -12.82 -6.08 1.22
N GLN A 163 -11.82 -6.18 2.09
CA GLN A 163 -11.99 -6.01 3.53
C GLN A 163 -12.42 -4.58 3.91
N SER A 164 -11.86 -3.57 3.26
CA SER A 164 -12.18 -2.15 3.46
C SER A 164 -13.50 -1.74 2.78
N GLY A 165 -14.10 -2.62 1.97
CA GLY A 165 -15.33 -2.36 1.21
C GLY A 165 -15.14 -1.40 0.04
N VAL A 166 -13.90 -1.18 -0.42
CA VAL A 166 -13.63 -0.44 -1.67
C VAL A 166 -14.01 -1.27 -2.89
N ALA A 167 -13.81 -2.58 -2.81
CA ALA A 167 -14.36 -3.56 -3.74
C ALA A 167 -15.48 -4.34 -3.06
N LYS A 168 -16.54 -4.65 -3.80
CA LYS A 168 -17.66 -5.48 -3.34
C LYS A 168 -17.28 -6.95 -3.17
N ASP A 169 -16.34 -7.43 -3.99
CA ASP A 169 -15.89 -8.82 -4.04
C ASP A 169 -14.46 -8.91 -4.61
N GLY A 170 -13.89 -10.12 -4.59
CA GLY A 170 -12.54 -10.37 -5.06
C GLY A 170 -12.35 -10.15 -6.56
N ASP A 171 -13.37 -10.39 -7.39
CA ASP A 171 -13.29 -10.13 -8.84
C ASP A 171 -13.16 -8.63 -9.13
N GLU A 172 -13.94 -7.79 -8.44
CA GLU A 172 -13.81 -6.33 -8.53
C GLU A 172 -12.47 -5.84 -7.98
N ALA A 173 -11.98 -6.40 -6.87
CA ALA A 173 -10.67 -6.06 -6.31
C ALA A 173 -9.54 -6.31 -7.33
N LEU A 174 -9.58 -7.45 -8.02
CA LEU A 174 -8.61 -7.79 -9.07
C LEU A 174 -8.70 -6.85 -10.28
N GLN A 175 -9.90 -6.41 -10.66
CA GLN A 175 -10.08 -5.41 -11.71
C GLN A 175 -9.49 -4.06 -11.31
N ILE A 176 -9.69 -3.62 -10.06
CA ILE A 176 -9.09 -2.38 -9.54
C ILE A 176 -7.56 -2.49 -9.55
N ILE A 177 -6.99 -3.61 -9.12
CA ILE A 177 -5.53 -3.81 -9.17
C ILE A 177 -5.05 -3.78 -10.61
N ALA A 178 -5.73 -4.43 -11.55
CA ALA A 178 -5.29 -4.53 -12.93
C ALA A 178 -5.13 -3.15 -13.60
N LYS A 179 -6.08 -2.23 -13.41
CA LYS A 179 -5.96 -0.91 -14.06
C LYS A 179 -5.00 0.04 -13.32
N GLU A 180 -4.68 -0.19 -12.04
CA GLU A 180 -3.56 0.51 -11.39
C GLU A 180 -2.20 -0.09 -11.85
N TRP A 181 -2.13 -1.42 -11.93
CA TRP A 181 -0.92 -2.17 -12.28
C TRP A 181 -0.41 -1.87 -13.68
N ILE A 182 -1.31 -1.63 -14.65
CA ILE A 182 -0.91 -1.26 -16.03
C ILE A 182 -0.06 0.02 -16.09
N THR A 183 -0.15 0.87 -15.07
CA THR A 183 0.66 2.10 -14.96
C THR A 183 2.07 1.85 -14.42
N VAL A 184 2.33 0.68 -13.85
CA VAL A 184 3.60 0.29 -13.21
C VAL A 184 4.61 -0.14 -14.26
N GLU A 185 5.84 0.37 -14.19
CA GLU A 185 6.87 0.12 -15.21
C GLU A 185 7.13 -1.39 -15.42
N LYS A 186 7.13 -2.17 -14.34
CA LYS A 186 7.26 -3.63 -14.37
C LYS A 186 6.14 -4.36 -15.10
N CYS A 187 4.98 -3.74 -15.34
CA CYS A 187 3.87 -4.38 -16.06
C CYS A 187 4.29 -4.90 -17.45
N LYS A 188 5.28 -4.25 -18.08
CA LYS A 188 5.86 -4.69 -19.37
C LYS A 188 6.47 -6.09 -19.33
N ARG A 189 6.95 -6.53 -18.17
CA ARG A 189 7.58 -7.85 -17.95
C ARG A 189 6.69 -8.79 -17.15
N PHE A 190 5.88 -8.25 -16.25
CA PHE A 190 4.96 -8.96 -15.38
C PHE A 190 3.56 -8.40 -15.61
N PRO A 191 2.79 -8.94 -16.57
CA PRO A 191 1.53 -8.32 -17.02
C PRO A 191 0.42 -8.33 -15.97
N HIS A 192 0.60 -9.06 -14.87
CA HIS A 192 -0.43 -9.28 -13.86
C HIS A 192 0.10 -9.07 -12.44
N SER A 193 -0.77 -8.57 -11.57
CA SER A 193 -0.63 -8.51 -10.12
C SER A 193 -1.98 -8.91 -9.51
N PRO A 194 -2.10 -9.94 -8.65
CA PRO A 194 -1.05 -10.86 -8.17
C PRO A 194 -0.33 -11.64 -9.29
N GLU A 195 0.65 -12.49 -8.95
CA GLU A 195 1.56 -13.09 -9.94
C GLU A 195 1.19 -14.52 -10.32
N THR A 196 0.60 -15.28 -9.39
CA THR A 196 0.31 -16.71 -9.58
C THR A 196 -1.18 -17.00 -9.50
N GLY A 197 -1.64 -18.03 -10.24
CA GLY A 197 -3.03 -18.50 -10.18
C GLY A 197 -3.56 -18.70 -8.76
N PRO A 198 -2.83 -19.40 -7.87
CA PRO A 198 -3.24 -19.54 -6.47
C PRO A 198 -3.44 -18.20 -5.75
N GLN A 199 -2.60 -17.19 -6.01
CA GLN A 199 -2.77 -15.86 -5.40
C GLN A 199 -4.02 -15.14 -5.91
N PHE A 200 -4.33 -15.27 -7.20
CA PHE A 200 -5.60 -14.79 -7.77
C PHE A 200 -6.78 -15.49 -7.10
N ASP A 201 -6.76 -16.81 -7.01
CA ASP A 201 -7.81 -17.60 -6.39
C ASP A 201 -7.98 -17.22 -4.92
N PHE A 202 -6.89 -16.96 -4.20
CA PHE A 202 -6.93 -16.52 -2.82
C PHE A 202 -7.67 -15.18 -2.66
N VAL A 203 -7.38 -14.20 -3.51
CA VAL A 203 -8.09 -12.90 -3.51
C VAL A 203 -9.55 -13.08 -3.90
N LYS A 204 -9.81 -13.87 -4.94
CA LYS A 204 -11.17 -14.11 -5.46
C LYS A 204 -12.11 -14.69 -4.40
N HIS A 205 -11.59 -15.58 -3.56
CA HIS A 205 -12.36 -16.22 -2.49
C HIS A 205 -12.23 -15.52 -1.13
N TRP A 206 -11.55 -14.37 -1.06
CA TRP A 206 -11.48 -13.59 0.17
C TRP A 206 -12.87 -13.03 0.49
N MET A 207 -13.40 -13.43 1.64
CA MET A 207 -14.65 -12.88 2.16
C MET A 207 -14.34 -11.86 3.22
N ARG A 208 -14.99 -10.70 3.12
CA ARG A 208 -14.93 -9.66 4.15
C ARG A 208 -15.32 -10.28 5.49
N GLN A 209 -14.40 -10.22 6.45
CA GLN A 209 -14.63 -10.75 7.78
C GLN A 209 -15.33 -9.68 8.63
N GLU A 210 -16.41 -10.06 9.32
CA GLU A 210 -16.99 -9.25 10.39
C GLU A 210 -15.99 -9.20 11.56
N GLN A 211 -15.68 -8.01 12.05
CA GLN A 211 -14.48 -7.75 12.84
C GLN A 211 -14.37 -8.53 14.15
N TYR A 212 -13.15 -8.93 14.49
CA TYR A 212 -12.71 -9.19 15.85
C TYR A 212 -12.08 -7.89 16.41
N GLY A 213 -12.62 -7.31 17.48
CA GLY A 213 -11.93 -6.23 18.23
C GLY A 213 -12.48 -4.80 18.15
N GLY A 214 -13.67 -4.55 17.61
CA GLY A 214 -14.45 -3.33 17.92
C GLY A 214 -14.02 -2.00 17.28
N VAL A 215 -13.11 -1.97 16.32
CA VAL A 215 -12.76 -0.75 15.58
C VAL A 215 -13.24 -0.85 14.14
N ALA A 216 -14.50 -0.47 13.88
CA ALA A 216 -15.09 -0.50 12.55
C ALA A 216 -14.22 0.26 11.54
N CYS A 217 -13.87 -0.38 10.42
CA CYS A 217 -13.39 0.30 9.22
C CYS A 217 -14.59 1.09 8.67
N SER A 218 -14.81 2.29 9.19
CA SER A 218 -15.96 3.11 8.84
C SER A 218 -15.77 3.70 7.45
N ILE A 219 -16.24 3.00 6.44
CA ILE A 219 -16.79 3.66 5.26
C ILE A 219 -18.16 4.17 5.69
N SER A 220 -18.29 5.50 5.84
CA SER A 220 -19.59 6.17 5.93
C SER A 220 -20.33 5.93 4.61
N LEU A 221 -21.07 4.83 4.54
CA LEU A 221 -22.11 4.63 3.54
C LEU A 221 -23.36 5.36 4.04
N ASP A 222 -23.41 6.68 3.82
CA ASP A 222 -24.67 7.40 3.82
C ASP A 222 -25.47 6.99 2.57
N VAL A 223 -26.09 5.81 2.61
CA VAL A 223 -27.18 5.48 1.68
C VAL A 223 -28.44 6.12 2.24
N LYS A 224 -28.70 7.36 1.84
CA LYS A 224 -30.05 7.92 1.97
C LYS A 224 -30.93 7.28 0.91
N VAL A 225 -31.80 6.37 1.35
CA VAL A 225 -32.99 5.98 0.60
C VAL A 225 -33.99 7.13 0.74
N TYR A 226 -34.32 7.77 -0.38
CA TYR A 226 -35.54 8.56 -0.55
C TYR A 226 -36.33 7.97 -1.71
#